data_AF-A0A4Q3CDP3-F1
#
_entry.id   AF-A0A4Q3CDP3-F1
#
_cell.length_a   1.000
_cell.length_b   1.000
_cell.length_c   1.000
_cell.angle_alpha   90.00
_cell.angle_beta   90.00
_cell.angle_gamma   90.00
#
_symmetry.space_group_name_H-M   'P 1'
#
loop_
_entity.id
_entity.type
_entity.pdbx_description
1 polymer ?
#
loop_
_entity_poly.entity_id
_entity_poly.type
_entity_poly.pdbx_seq_one_letter_code
_entity_poly.pdbx_strand_id
1 'polypeptide(L)'
;PEAADAARGAAAVMAMTNVYFRFVHLASNKDYGQMPAKLRMNLIGSPGIEKVDFELFSLAVSAMNGCGLCIDSHEKVLREHKIAPEIIQAAARIGAIVKAAATVHATAG
;
A
#
# COMPACT_ATOMS: atom_id res chain seq x y z
N PRO A 1 -7.71 -7.08 17.98
CA PRO A 1 -8.66 -6.25 17.20
C PRO A 1 -7.95 -5.18 16.35
N GLU A 2 -6.92 -4.61 16.97
CA GLU A 2 -5.98 -3.59 16.52
C GLU A 2 -5.32 -3.95 15.19
N ALA A 3 -4.85 -5.19 15.01
CA ALA A 3 -4.27 -5.62 13.72
C ALA A 3 -5.29 -5.63 12.57
N ALA A 4 -6.55 -6.00 12.84
CA ALA A 4 -7.60 -5.99 11.84
C ALA A 4 -8.05 -4.55 11.51
N ASP A 5 -8.10 -3.66 12.51
CA ASP A 5 -8.37 -2.24 12.32
C ASP A 5 -7.26 -1.55 11.54
N ALA A 6 -6.00 -1.84 11.87
CA ALA A 6 -4.84 -1.34 11.14
C ALA A 6 -4.81 -1.85 9.70
N ALA A 7 -5.14 -3.12 9.44
CA ALA A 7 -5.24 -3.66 8.09
C ALA A 7 -6.35 -2.97 7.27
N ARG A 8 -7.55 -2.76 7.86
CA ARG A 8 -8.62 -1.99 7.23
C ARG A 8 -8.20 -0.55 6.95
N GLY A 9 -7.52 0.07 7.93
CA GLY A 9 -6.99 1.42 7.80
C GLY A 9 -5.92 1.54 6.72
N ALA A 10 -5.00 0.57 6.62
CA ALA A 10 -4.02 0.48 5.55
C ALA A 10 -4.74 0.40 4.19
N ALA A 11 -5.73 -0.48 4.05
CA ALA A 11 -6.52 -0.59 2.81
C ALA A 11 -7.22 0.73 2.44
N ALA A 12 -7.83 1.43 3.41
CA ALA A 12 -8.52 2.69 3.18
C ALA A 12 -7.55 3.82 2.76
N VAL A 13 -6.43 3.97 3.47
CA VAL A 13 -5.44 5.00 3.16
C VAL A 13 -4.76 4.69 1.83
N MET A 14 -4.41 3.43 1.56
CA MET A 14 -3.81 3.00 0.30
C MET A 14 -4.75 3.15 -0.88
N ALA A 15 -6.07 2.99 -0.71
CA ALA A 15 -7.03 3.31 -1.77
C ALA A 15 -6.95 4.79 -2.20
N MET A 16 -6.71 5.70 -1.25
CA MET A 16 -6.53 7.12 -1.53
C MET A 16 -5.13 7.43 -2.09
N THR A 17 -4.07 7.00 -1.41
CA THR A 17 -2.70 7.36 -1.76
C THR A 17 -2.23 6.70 -3.04
N ASN A 18 -2.59 5.43 -3.29
CA ASN A 18 -2.20 4.72 -4.50
C ASN A 18 -2.79 5.37 -5.75
N VAL A 19 -3.99 5.94 -5.68
CA VAL A 19 -4.59 6.67 -6.81
C VAL A 19 -3.80 7.95 -7.09
N TYR A 20 -3.60 8.77 -6.07
CA TYR A 20 -2.93 10.07 -6.24
C TYR A 20 -1.47 9.91 -6.67
N PHE A 21 -0.70 9.08 -5.95
CA PHE A 21 0.72 8.90 -6.24
C PHE A 21 0.97 8.14 -7.54
N ARG A 22 0.06 7.23 -7.95
CA ARG A 22 0.14 6.65 -9.29
C ARG A 22 -0.09 7.69 -10.38
N PHE A 23 -1.06 8.59 -10.20
CA PHE A 23 -1.27 9.69 -11.12
C PHE A 23 -0.01 10.56 -11.23
N VAL A 24 0.55 11.00 -10.10
CA VAL A 24 1.78 11.81 -10.08
C VAL A 24 2.95 11.08 -10.75
N HIS A 25 3.08 9.78 -10.53
CA HIS A 25 4.15 8.97 -11.12
C HIS A 25 4.00 8.77 -12.64
N LEU A 26 2.79 8.51 -13.12
CA LEU A 26 2.50 8.21 -14.52
C LEU A 26 2.33 9.46 -15.39
N ALA A 27 1.96 10.60 -14.80
CA ALA A 27 1.77 11.84 -15.55
C ALA A 27 3.12 12.34 -16.13
N SER A 28 3.10 12.69 -17.42
CA SER A 28 4.25 13.31 -18.09
C SER A 28 4.54 14.71 -17.55
N ASN A 29 3.50 15.44 -17.13
CA ASN A 29 3.66 16.74 -16.49
C ASN A 29 4.21 16.57 -15.06
N LYS A 30 5.41 17.11 -14.81
CA LYS A 30 6.12 17.01 -13.53
C LYS A 30 5.70 18.05 -12.50
N ASP A 31 4.91 19.05 -12.88
CA ASP A 31 4.41 20.08 -11.97
C ASP A 31 3.60 19.46 -10.83
N TYR A 32 2.85 18.38 -11.10
CA TYR A 32 2.04 17.69 -10.10
C TYR A 32 2.86 17.13 -8.93
N GLY A 33 4.13 16.77 -9.16
CA GLY A 33 5.03 16.31 -8.10
C GLY A 33 5.58 17.44 -7.23
N GLN A 34 5.51 18.69 -7.69
CA GLN A 34 5.93 19.88 -6.94
C GLN A 34 4.78 20.50 -6.13
N MET A 35 3.53 20.11 -6.44
CA MET A 35 2.36 20.58 -5.71
C MET A 35 2.18 19.78 -4.41
N PRO A 36 1.73 20.42 -3.32
CA PRO A 36 1.41 19.69 -2.10
C PRO A 36 0.19 18.78 -2.31
N ALA A 37 0.30 17.52 -1.89
CA ALA A 37 -0.77 16.53 -2.05
C ALA A 37 -2.07 16.90 -1.31
N LYS A 38 -1.97 17.60 -0.18
CA LYS A 38 -3.10 18.00 0.68
C LYS A 38 -4.03 16.84 1.10
N LEU A 39 -3.46 15.64 1.26
CA LEU A 39 -4.17 14.45 1.73
C LEU A 39 -3.79 14.14 3.18
N ARG A 40 -4.77 13.75 4.00
CA ARG A 40 -4.55 13.42 5.41
C ARG A 40 -4.12 11.96 5.55
N MET A 41 -2.87 11.73 5.95
CA MET A 41 -2.25 10.39 6.00
C MET A 41 -1.76 10.00 7.40
N ASN A 42 -2.31 10.60 8.46
CA ASN A 42 -1.83 10.45 9.84
C ASN A 42 -1.67 8.99 10.29
N LEU A 43 -2.55 8.09 9.80
CA LEU A 43 -2.49 6.67 10.13
C LEU A 43 -1.16 6.02 9.71
N ILE A 44 -0.51 6.47 8.63
CA ILE A 44 0.80 5.94 8.22
C ILE A 44 1.85 6.23 9.30
N GLY A 45 1.81 7.40 9.92
CA GLY A 45 2.74 7.78 10.99
C GLY A 45 2.39 7.19 12.35
N SER A 46 1.14 6.78 12.56
CA SER A 46 0.66 6.22 13.84
C SER A 46 -0.37 5.10 13.57
N PRO A 47 0.10 3.91 13.13
CA PRO A 47 -0.79 2.84 12.66
C PRO A 47 -1.47 2.05 13.78
N GLY A 48 -1.09 2.27 15.04
CA GLY A 48 -1.62 1.54 16.21
C GLY A 48 -1.10 0.11 16.36
N ILE A 49 -0.23 -0.33 15.45
CA ILE A 49 0.48 -1.62 15.46
C ILE A 49 1.96 -1.41 15.16
N GLU A 50 2.73 -2.49 15.11
CA GLU A 50 4.12 -2.42 14.67
C GLU A 50 4.21 -1.84 13.25
N LYS A 51 5.17 -0.93 13.06
CA LYS A 51 5.37 -0.25 11.79
C LYS A 51 5.64 -1.23 10.64
N VAL A 52 6.45 -2.26 10.89
CA VAL A 52 6.78 -3.30 9.90
C VAL A 52 5.52 -3.99 9.38
N ASP A 53 4.62 -4.41 10.27
CA ASP A 53 3.38 -5.07 9.89
C ASP A 53 2.48 -4.15 9.04
N PHE A 54 2.35 -2.89 9.45
CA PHE A 54 1.57 -1.90 8.71
C PHE A 54 2.15 -1.62 7.31
N GLU A 55 3.48 -1.58 7.18
CA GLU A 55 4.17 -1.42 5.91
C GLU A 55 3.98 -2.64 5.00
N LEU A 56 3.99 -3.86 5.55
CA LEU A 56 3.68 -5.08 4.79
C LEU A 56 2.23 -5.10 4.28
N PHE A 57 1.26 -4.67 5.10
CA PHE A 57 -0.13 -4.51 4.65
C PHE A 57 -0.24 -3.45 3.55
N SER A 58 0.41 -2.31 3.73
CA SER A 58 0.39 -1.21 2.77
C SER A 58 1.01 -1.62 1.43
N LEU A 59 2.18 -2.27 1.46
CA LEU A 59 2.84 -2.85 0.29
C LEU A 59 1.93 -3.82 -0.47
N ALA A 60 1.27 -4.76 0.25
CA ALA A 60 0.36 -5.71 -0.38
C ALA A 60 -0.79 -5.00 -1.10
N VAL A 61 -1.40 -3.98 -0.48
CA VAL A 61 -2.47 -3.20 -1.11
C VAL A 61 -1.97 -2.35 -2.28
N SER A 62 -0.77 -1.76 -2.19
CA SER A 62 -0.13 -1.03 -3.30
C SER A 62 0.22 -1.92 -4.49
N ALA A 63 0.62 -3.17 -4.24
CA ALA A 63 0.79 -4.17 -5.29
C ALA A 63 -0.54 -4.50 -5.97
N MET A 64 -1.61 -4.78 -5.21
CA MET A 64 -2.94 -5.04 -5.77
C MET A 64 -3.49 -3.86 -6.58
N ASN A 65 -3.22 -2.63 -6.14
CA ASN A 65 -3.70 -1.44 -6.81
C ASN A 65 -2.78 -1.00 -7.96
N GLY A 66 -1.57 -1.53 -8.08
CA GLY A 66 -0.62 -1.21 -9.15
C GLY A 66 -0.05 0.20 -9.08
N CYS A 67 0.40 0.64 -7.90
CA CYS A 67 1.07 1.94 -7.73
C CYS A 67 2.58 1.76 -7.48
N GLY A 68 3.38 1.88 -8.53
CA GLY A 68 4.85 1.70 -8.45
C GLY A 68 5.52 2.58 -7.40
N LEU A 69 5.18 3.88 -7.36
CA LEU A 69 5.77 4.81 -6.39
C LEU A 69 5.50 4.41 -4.93
N CYS A 70 4.29 3.93 -4.62
CA CYS A 70 3.97 3.48 -3.27
C CYS A 70 4.64 2.14 -2.94
N ILE A 71 4.74 1.22 -3.90
CA ILE A 71 5.48 -0.05 -3.72
C ILE A 71 6.93 0.24 -3.32
N ASP A 72 7.63 1.07 -4.08
CA ASP A 72 9.02 1.43 -3.80
C ASP A 72 9.15 2.13 -2.44
N SER A 73 8.20 3.02 -2.11
CA SER A 73 8.21 3.73 -0.82
C SER A 73 8.06 2.79 0.37
N HIS A 74 7.11 1.85 0.33
CA HIS A 74 6.88 0.89 1.41
C HIS A 74 8.01 -0.14 1.50
N GLU A 75 8.50 -0.61 0.35
CA GLU A 75 9.66 -1.50 0.29
C GLU A 75 10.89 -0.86 0.93
N LYS A 76 11.18 0.41 0.61
CA LYS A 76 12.31 1.14 1.21
C LYS A 76 12.25 1.12 2.74
N VAL A 77 11.10 1.41 3.34
CA VAL A 77 10.94 1.40 4.81
C VAL A 77 11.14 -0.02 5.36
N LEU A 78 10.62 -1.05 4.70
CA LEU A 78 10.82 -2.45 5.09
C LEU A 78 12.30 -2.85 5.01
N ARG A 79 13.03 -2.40 3.99
CA ARG A 79 14.47 -2.64 3.84
C ARG A 79 15.28 -1.92 4.91
N GLU A 80 14.91 -0.70 5.30
CA GLU A 80 15.50 0.02 6.44
C GLU A 80 15.33 -0.75 7.77
N HIS A 81 14.21 -1.45 7.92
CA HIS A 81 13.95 -2.36 9.05
C HIS A 81 14.54 -3.78 8.85
N LYS A 82 15.39 -3.96 7.83
CA LYS A 82 16.10 -5.21 7.51
C LYS A 82 15.17 -6.40 7.24
N ILE A 83 13.97 -6.13 6.74
CA ILE A 83 13.06 -7.19 6.32
C ILE A 83 13.61 -7.87 5.06
N ALA A 84 13.61 -9.19 5.09
CA ALA A 84 14.14 -10.02 4.01
C ALA A 84 13.29 -9.88 2.73
N PRO A 85 13.90 -9.83 1.53
CA PRO A 85 13.15 -9.71 0.27
C PRO A 85 12.07 -10.77 0.08
N GLU A 86 12.30 -11.99 0.59
CA GLU A 86 11.39 -13.11 0.52
C GLU A 86 10.08 -12.83 1.28
N ILE A 87 10.15 -12.08 2.39
CA ILE A 87 8.98 -11.68 3.18
C ILE A 87 8.19 -10.58 2.44
N ILE A 88 8.90 -9.60 1.87
CA ILE A 88 8.30 -8.52 1.07
C ILE A 88 7.59 -9.12 -0.16
N GLN A 89 8.25 -10.04 -0.86
CA GLN A 89 7.67 -10.76 -1.99
C GLN A 89 6.49 -11.65 -1.54
N ALA A 90 6.56 -12.27 -0.37
CA ALA A 90 5.43 -13.03 0.17
C ALA A 90 4.20 -12.15 0.40
N ALA A 91 4.35 -10.95 0.96
CA ALA A 91 3.25 -10.00 1.12
C ALA A 91 2.60 -9.62 -0.23
N ALA A 92 3.40 -9.35 -1.26
CA ALA A 92 2.90 -9.09 -2.61
C ALA A 92 2.16 -10.30 -3.20
N ARG A 93 2.69 -11.53 -3.03
CA ARG A 93 2.02 -12.77 -3.48
C ARG A 93 0.68 -12.98 -2.78
N ILE A 94 0.62 -12.76 -1.46
CA ILE A 94 -0.63 -12.87 -0.69
C ILE A 94 -1.64 -11.85 -1.20
N GLY A 95 -1.24 -10.59 -1.41
CA GLY A 95 -2.11 -9.57 -2.01
C GLY A 95 -2.66 -9.99 -3.37
N ALA A 96 -1.82 -10.54 -4.24
CA ALA A 96 -2.25 -11.05 -5.55
C ALA A 96 -3.28 -12.18 -5.44
N ILE A 97 -3.06 -13.15 -4.55
CA ILE A 97 -3.99 -14.26 -4.31
C ILE A 97 -5.34 -13.75 -3.77
N VAL A 98 -5.31 -12.84 -2.79
CA VAL A 98 -6.53 -12.25 -2.22
C VAL A 98 -7.31 -11.47 -3.29
N LYS A 99 -6.61 -10.69 -4.13
CA LYS A 99 -7.25 -9.97 -5.24
C LYS A 99 -7.89 -10.91 -6.25
N ALA A 100 -7.25 -12.04 -6.58
CA ALA A 100 -7.81 -13.05 -7.46
C ALA A 100 -9.07 -13.68 -6.86
N ALA A 101 -8.99 -14.11 -5.59
CA ALA A 101 -10.13 -14.69 -4.87
C ALA A 101 -11.31 -13.71 -4.80
N ALA A 102 -11.06 -12.44 -4.46
CA ALA A 102 -12.08 -11.40 -4.41
C ALA A 102 -12.71 -11.12 -5.79
N THR A 103 -11.91 -11.12 -6.87
CA THR A 103 -12.40 -10.93 -8.23
C THR A 103 -13.37 -12.04 -8.64
N VAL A 104 -13.03 -13.30 -8.36
CA VAL A 104 -13.91 -14.44 -8.65
C VAL A 104 -15.17 -14.36 -7.79
N HIS A 105 -15.03 -14.10 -6.50
CA HIS A 105 -16.16 -14.02 -5.58
C HIS A 105 -17.15 -12.90 -5.95
N ALA A 106 -16.66 -11.74 -6.40
CA ALA A 106 -17.51 -10.63 -6.84
C ALA A 106 -18.35 -10.93 -8.09
N THR A 107 -18.02 -11.99 -8.84
CA THR A 107 -18.78 -12.45 -10.01
C THR A 107 -19.69 -13.64 -9.69
N ALA A 108 -19.54 -14.23 -8.52
CA ALA A 108 -20.37 -15.32 -8.04
C ALA A 108 -21.63 -14.75 -7.38
N GLY A 109 -22.64 -14.47 -8.23
CA GLY A 109 -24.08 -14.29 -7.92
C GLY A 109 -24.46 -13.72 -6.56
#